data_AF-A0A820R6I9-F1
#
_entry.id   AF-A0A820R6I9-F1
#
_cell.length_a   1.000
_cell.length_b   1.000
_cell.length_c   1.000
_cell.angle_alpha   90.00
_cell.angle_beta   90.00
_cell.angle_gamma   90.00
#
_symmetry.space_group_name_H-M   'P 1'
#
loop_
_entity.id
_entity.type
_entity.pdbx_description
1 polymer ?
#
loop_
_entity_poly.entity_id
_entity_poly.type
_entity_poly.pdbx_seq_one_letter_code
_entity_poly.pdbx_strand_id
1 'polypeptide(L)' 'MVFIIVLVLFAYVAYRLYQHFYPAPNIDPRGKYVLISGCDSGFGNSLAIDLDKQGFNVFA' A
#
# COMPACT_ATOMS: atom_id res chain seq x y z
N MET A 1 -26.63 6.00 18.05
CA MET A 1 -25.53 5.01 18.16
C MET A 1 -25.67 3.86 17.17
N VAL A 2 -26.76 3.08 17.19
CA VAL A 2 -26.96 1.93 16.27
C VAL A 2 -26.88 2.30 14.80
N PHE A 3 -27.53 3.40 14.39
CA PHE A 3 -27.49 3.89 13.00
C PHE A 3 -26.06 4.21 12.51
N ILE A 4 -25.24 4.82 13.36
CA ILE A 4 -23.84 5.15 13.03
C ILE A 4 -23.03 3.86 12.85
N ILE A 5 -23.24 2.87 13.72
CA ILE A 5 -22.55 1.58 13.62
C ILE A 5 -22.91 0.87 12.31
N VAL A 6 -24.20 0.85 11.94
CA VAL A 6 -24.65 0.26 10.67
C VAL A 6 -24.03 0.97 9.47
N LEU A 7 -23.97 2.30 9.48
CA LEU A 7 -23.32 3.08 8.41
C LEU A 7 -21.82 2.79 8.29
N VAL A 8 -21.10 2.71 9.42
CA VAL A 8 -19.66 2.41 9.42
C VAL A 8 -19.40 1.00 8.91
N LEU A 9 -20.20 0.02 9.33
CA LEU A 9 -20.09 -1.36 8.83
C LEU A 9 -20.40 -1.44 7.34
N PHE A 10 -21.45 -0.76 6.88
CA PHE A 10 -21.79 -0.70 5.46
C PHE A 10 -20.65 -0.07 4.63
N ALA A 11 -20.10 1.06 5.09
CA ALA A 11 -18.97 1.72 4.44
C ALA A 11 -17.72 0.84 4.41
N TYR A 12 -17.42 0.13 5.51
CA TYR A 12 -16.30 -0.79 5.58
C TYR A 12 -16.47 -1.96 4.60
N VAL A 13 -17.64 -2.58 4.54
CA VAL A 13 -17.92 -3.67 3.59
C VAL A 13 -17.84 -3.18 2.15
N ALA A 14 -18.42 -2.01 1.85
CA ALA A 14 -18.34 -1.40 0.52
C ALA A 14 -16.89 -1.11 0.12
N TYR A 15 -16.08 -0.57 1.04
CA TYR A 15 -14.65 -0.32 0.81
C TYR A 15 -13.88 -1.62 0.53
N ARG A 16 -14.13 -2.67 1.31
CA ARG A 16 -13.48 -3.99 1.12
C ARG A 16 -13.87 -4.63 -0.20
N LEU A 17 -15.15 -4.53 -0.61
CA LEU A 17 -15.60 -5.00 -1.92
C LEU A 17 -14.94 -4.21 -3.03
N TYR A 18 -14.88 -2.88 -2.91
CA TYR A 18 -14.22 -2.02 -3.90
C TYR A 18 -12.74 -2.42 -4.10
N GLN A 19 -11.99 -2.61 -3.01
CA GLN A 19 -10.59 -3.04 -3.10
C GLN A 19 -10.43 -4.43 -3.74
N HIS A 20 -11.41 -5.33 -3.55
CA HIS A 20 -11.36 -6.67 -4.15
C HIS A 20 -11.62 -6.64 -5.66
N PHE A 21 -12.59 -5.83 -6.10
CA PHE A 21 -12.92 -5.69 -7.53
C PHE A 21 -11.93 -4.81 -8.30
N TYR A 22 -11.28 -3.87 -7.61
CA TYR A 22 -10.32 -2.94 -8.19
C TYR A 22 -8.97 -3.05 -7.46
N PRO A 23 -8.24 -4.18 -7.64
CA PRO A 23 -6.92 -4.32 -7.04
C PRO A 23 -5.97 -3.26 -7.59
N ALA A 24 -4.98 -2.88 -6.77
CA ALA A 24 -3.91 -2.01 -7.21
C ALA A 24 -3.21 -2.63 -8.44
N PRO A 25 -2.76 -1.81 -9.40
CA PRO A 25 -2.05 -2.31 -10.57
C PRO A 25 -0.80 -3.09 -10.12
N ASN A 26 -0.62 -4.28 -10.67
CA ASN A 26 0.60 -5.04 -10.47
C ASN A 26 1.71 -4.41 -11.32
N ILE A 27 2.69 -3.80 -10.68
CA ILE A 27 3.79 -3.11 -11.34
C ILE A 27 4.95 -4.09 -11.47
N ASP A 28 5.35 -4.41 -12.71
CA ASP A 28 6.57 -5.18 -12.96
C ASP A 28 7.79 -4.36 -12.49
N PRO A 29 8.59 -4.86 -11.53
CA PRO A 29 9.76 -4.15 -11.02
C PRO A 29 10.90 -4.01 -12.02
N ARG A 30 10.93 -4.84 -13.08
CA ARG A 30 12.05 -4.89 -14.02
C ARG A 30 12.29 -3.53 -14.69
N GLY A 31 13.52 -3.02 -14.52
CA GLY A 31 13.94 -1.73 -15.07
C GLY A 31 13.30 -0.51 -14.38
N LYS A 32 12.66 -0.69 -13.22
CA LYS A 32 12.11 0.41 -12.40
C LYS A 32 13.08 0.75 -11.27
N TYR A 33 13.14 2.05 -10.97
CA TYR A 33 13.97 2.61 -9.91
C TYR A 33 13.11 3.45 -8.98
N VAL A 34 13.37 3.35 -7.68
CA VAL A 34 12.64 4.09 -6.64
C VAL A 34 13.66 4.82 -5.78
N LEU A 35 13.50 6.15 -5.64
CA LEU A 35 14.30 6.97 -4.72
C LEU A 35 13.46 7.27 -3.48
N ILE A 36 13.97 6.93 -2.30
CA ILE A 36 13.31 7.12 -1.02
C ILE A 36 14.19 8.01 -0.15
N SER A 37 13.73 9.23 0.12
CA SER A 37 14.39 10.13 1.08
C SER A 37 13.92 9.83 2.50
N GLY A 38 14.82 9.93 3.50
CA GLY A 38 14.47 9.78 4.91
C GLY A 38 14.16 8.33 5.30
N CYS A 39 15.00 7.38 4.87
CA CYS A 39 14.83 5.94 5.07
C CYS A 39 15.65 5.38 6.25
N ASP A 40 16.24 6.24 7.09
CA ASP A 40 17.06 5.80 8.22
C ASP A 40 16.24 5.00 9.25
N SER A 41 14.95 5.34 9.42
CA SER A 41 14.03 4.64 10.34
C SER A 41 12.55 4.79 9.94
N GLY A 42 11.67 4.08 10.62
CA GLY A 42 10.23 4.21 10.47
C GLY A 42 9.72 3.77 9.10
N PHE A 43 8.71 4.46 8.58
CA PHE A 43 8.02 4.07 7.35
C PHE A 43 8.94 4.06 6.12
N GLY A 44 9.84 5.05 5.99
CA GLY A 44 10.76 5.12 4.85
C GLY A 44 11.69 3.92 4.80
N ASN A 45 12.19 3.47 5.96
CA ASN A 45 13.04 2.29 6.07
C ASN A 45 12.28 1.01 5.68
N SER A 46 11.10 0.80 6.25
CA SER A 46 10.28 -0.39 5.94
C SER A 46 9.88 -0.42 4.47
N LEU A 47 9.50 0.72 3.89
CA LEU A 47 9.15 0.83 2.48
C LEU A 47 10.34 0.49 1.57
N ALA A 48 11.54 0.98 1.90
CA ALA A 48 12.75 0.67 1.13
C ALA A 48 13.02 -0.84 1.10
N ILE A 49 12.95 -1.49 2.28
CA ILE A 49 13.16 -2.93 2.41
C ILE A 49 12.08 -3.72 1.66
N ASP A 50 10.81 -3.31 1.77
CA ASP A 50 9.70 -4.05 1.15
C ASP A 50 9.71 -3.93 -0.37
N LEU A 51 10.13 -2.78 -0.92
CA LEU A 51 10.26 -2.60 -2.38
C LEU A 51 11.48 -3.32 -2.93
N ASP A 52 12.61 -3.33 -2.20
CA ASP A 52 13.80 -4.10 -2.57
C ASP A 52 13.49 -5.61 -2.62
N LYS A 53 12.78 -6.14 -1.62
CA LYS A 53 12.31 -7.54 -1.61
C LYS A 53 11.36 -7.88 -2.75
N GLN A 54 10.60 -6.91 -3.24
CA GLN A 54 9.72 -7.08 -4.40
C GLN A 54 10.50 -7.03 -5.74
N GLY A 55 11.79 -6.70 -5.72
CA GLY A 55 12.66 -6.69 -6.90
C GLY A 55 12.80 -5.32 -7.59
N PHE A 56 12.35 -4.24 -6.93
CA PHE A 56 12.60 -2.88 -7.42
C PHE A 56 14.06 -2.49 -7.15
N ASN A 57 14.63 -1.67 -8.02
CA ASN A 57 15.94 -1.06 -7.72
C ASN A 57 15.72 0.16 -6.82
N VAL A 58 16.06 0.03 -5.53
CA VAL A 58 15.81 1.09 -4.55
C VAL A 58 17.09 1.87 -4.26
N PHE A 59 16.99 3.20 -4.28
CA PHE A 59 17.95 4.13 -3.71
C PHE A 59 17.35 4.71 -2.45
N ALA A 60 17.93 4.36 -1.30
CA ALA A 60 17.48 4.75 0.02
C ALA A 60 18.67 5.37 0.73
#